data_AF-A0A7X2D4R4-F1
#
_entry.id   AF-A0A7X2D4R4-F1
#
_cell.length_a   1.000
_cell.length_b   1.000
_cell.length_c   1.000
_cell.angle_alpha   90.00
_cell.angle_beta   90.00
_cell.angle_gamma   90.00
#
_symmetry.space_group_name_H-M   'P 1'
#
loop_
_entity.id
_entity.type
_entity.pdbx_description
1 polymer ?
#
loop_
_entity_poly.entity_id
_entity_poly.type
_entity_poly.pdbx_seq_one_letter_code
_entity_poly.pdbx_strand_id
1 'polypeptide(L)'
;MTSYHFRVSSRVSEARRGISRSLLRPSGPCRHVNLSPLPCAPSAFPWPTGPVMMRVGRPRAGAEARADTVMSPCERGRESRVMQESTPTGGETGADDPVRALAARLRPLLRAPGTLYWVSVDFMTLLRETGWPPREADALADRLLHALLAEAGPDGTVLVSAFNFTFPRTGVFDARTTPVQTGAFGSMLLQRYPAQRTMNPFYSFLAFGARAPEVLANRFPHSTGPDSILEWVVDQDTRLIAIGHHYVKALSTVHQAETVAGVPYRYIKTFQGRLIGPEETREGAFTFLVRDLDTCDFSSVTLAGDAHMRAAGLVDVLAVPGRRGPLLVHGLSLAAAHDVMVRDLRSDQPRVVDYLGPNRPDPGVITSRVADRLYQEEARSLGTGSG
;
A
#
# COMPACT_ATOMS: atom_id res chain seq x y z
N MET A 1 -14.59 -45.86 -3.53
CA MET A 1 -15.78 -45.55 -2.71
C MET A 1 -15.45 -45.82 -1.25
N THR A 2 -14.95 -44.81 -0.54
CA THR A 2 -14.92 -44.80 0.93
C THR A 2 -14.82 -43.35 1.38
N SER A 3 -15.96 -42.81 1.80
CA SER A 3 -16.14 -41.42 2.22
C SER A 3 -15.85 -41.32 3.72
N TYR A 4 -14.99 -40.39 4.13
CA TYR A 4 -14.84 -40.01 5.54
C TYR A 4 -15.21 -38.53 5.69
N HIS A 5 -16.33 -38.29 6.36
CA HIS A 5 -16.78 -36.98 6.82
C HIS A 5 -16.08 -36.63 8.14
N PHE A 6 -15.48 -35.43 8.22
CA PHE A 6 -15.09 -34.83 9.50
C PHE A 6 -16.10 -33.75 9.91
N ARG A 7 -16.70 -33.95 11.09
CA ARG A 7 -17.60 -33.02 11.78
C ARG A 7 -16.79 -31.93 12.46
N VAL A 8 -17.22 -30.68 12.28
CA VAL A 8 -16.81 -29.53 13.09
C VAL A 8 -17.64 -29.52 14.38
N SER A 9 -16.98 -29.48 15.54
CA SER A 9 -17.58 -29.34 16.86
C SER A 9 -17.52 -27.88 17.29
N SER A 10 -18.69 -27.27 17.48
CA SER A 10 -18.90 -25.96 18.10
C SER A 10 -19.38 -26.12 19.54
N ARG A 11 -18.85 -25.29 20.47
CA ARG A 11 -19.28 -24.94 21.85
C ARG A 11 -18.02 -24.55 22.65
N VAL A 12 -17.88 -23.52 23.50
CA VAL A 12 -18.75 -22.65 24.33
C VAL A 12 -17.91 -21.33 24.51
N SER A 13 -18.41 -20.10 24.64
CA SER A 13 -19.23 -19.60 25.75
C SER A 13 -19.77 -18.18 25.47
N GLU A 14 -21.09 -18.04 25.60
CA GLU A 14 -21.78 -16.78 25.90
C GLU A 14 -21.62 -16.47 27.40
N ALA A 15 -21.32 -15.22 27.73
CA ALA A 15 -21.75 -14.59 28.98
C ALA A 15 -22.53 -13.32 28.62
N ARG A 16 -23.80 -13.29 29.00
CA ARG A 16 -24.80 -12.27 28.68
C ARG A 16 -24.91 -11.19 29.77
N ARG A 17 -25.57 -10.09 29.34
CA ARG A 17 -26.46 -9.15 30.04
C ARG A 17 -25.78 -7.86 30.52
N GLY A 18 -26.30 -6.67 30.20
CA GLY A 18 -27.49 -6.33 29.43
C GLY A 18 -27.82 -4.84 29.60
N ILE A 19 -28.36 -4.20 28.55
CA ILE A 19 -29.10 -2.94 28.69
C ILE A 19 -30.30 -2.97 27.73
N SER A 20 -31.41 -2.47 28.27
CA SER A 20 -32.80 -2.53 27.85
C SER A 20 -33.12 -1.93 26.47
N ARG A 21 -34.05 -2.58 25.75
CA ARG A 21 -34.81 -2.03 24.62
C ARG A 21 -36.10 -1.36 25.12
N SER A 22 -36.21 -0.05 24.90
CA SER A 22 -37.47 0.71 24.78
C SER A 22 -37.08 2.08 24.24
N LEU A 23 -37.50 2.60 23.08
CA LEU A 23 -38.85 2.83 22.60
C LEU A 23 -38.78 3.06 21.07
N LEU A 24 -39.61 2.36 20.31
CA LEU A 24 -39.97 2.70 18.93
C LEU A 24 -41.41 3.22 18.96
N ARG A 25 -41.63 4.46 18.51
CA ARG A 25 -42.88 4.87 17.85
C ARG A 25 -42.60 5.89 16.74
N PRO A 26 -43.26 5.79 15.58
CA PRO A 26 -43.05 6.65 14.42
C PRO A 26 -44.10 7.75 14.29
N SER A 27 -43.75 8.89 13.68
CA SER A 27 -44.71 9.81 13.04
C SER A 27 -44.01 10.99 12.33
N GLY A 28 -44.32 11.20 11.03
CA GLY A 28 -44.22 12.52 10.38
C GLY A 28 -43.51 12.55 9.02
N PRO A 29 -44.08 13.17 7.96
CA PRO A 29 -43.85 12.77 6.56
C PRO A 29 -42.72 13.49 5.81
N CYS A 30 -42.16 12.77 4.83
CA CYS A 30 -41.28 13.28 3.78
C CYS A 30 -41.95 14.40 2.97
N ARG A 31 -41.28 15.56 2.89
CA ARG A 31 -41.55 16.57 1.86
C ARG A 31 -40.52 16.42 0.74
N HIS A 32 -41.00 16.07 -0.45
CA HIS A 32 -40.31 16.26 -1.70
C HIS A 32 -40.11 17.76 -1.96
N VAL A 33 -38.87 18.17 -2.25
CA VAL A 33 -38.60 19.46 -2.88
C VAL A 33 -37.85 19.19 -4.18
N ASN A 34 -38.54 19.48 -5.27
CA ASN A 34 -38.05 19.53 -6.64
C ASN A 34 -37.28 20.84 -6.82
N LEU A 35 -36.03 20.79 -7.28
CA LEU A 35 -35.36 21.95 -7.88
C LEU A 35 -34.58 21.51 -9.12
N SER A 36 -35.05 21.98 -10.27
CA SER A 36 -34.37 21.93 -11.57
C SER A 36 -33.35 23.07 -11.71
N PRO A 37 -32.38 22.97 -12.64
CA PRO A 37 -31.12 23.74 -12.60
C PRO A 37 -31.06 24.87 -13.64
N LEU A 38 -30.47 26.03 -13.32
CA LEU A 38 -29.98 27.06 -14.27
C LEU A 38 -29.00 28.03 -13.54
N PRO A 39 -28.18 28.86 -14.23
CA PRO A 39 -27.07 28.54 -15.14
C PRO A 39 -25.73 29.24 -14.74
N CYS A 40 -24.61 28.84 -15.35
CA CYS A 40 -23.29 29.48 -15.24
C CYS A 40 -23.19 30.85 -15.96
N ALA A 41 -22.33 31.76 -15.46
CA ALA A 41 -21.22 32.47 -16.18
C ALA A 41 -20.55 33.55 -15.23
N PRO A 42 -19.48 34.31 -15.61
CA PRO A 42 -18.11 34.07 -15.14
C PRO A 42 -17.34 35.33 -14.63
N SER A 43 -16.23 35.14 -13.91
CA SER A 43 -15.05 36.04 -13.82
C SER A 43 -14.07 35.47 -12.77
N ALA A 44 -12.77 35.76 -12.69
CA ALA A 44 -11.71 36.08 -13.65
C ALA A 44 -10.39 35.77 -12.89
N PHE A 45 -9.35 35.42 -13.65
CA PHE A 45 -7.94 35.06 -13.28
C PHE A 45 -7.21 36.13 -12.40
N PRO A 46 -5.97 35.94 -11.83
CA PRO A 46 -4.83 35.21 -12.46
C PRO A 46 -3.64 34.58 -11.61
N TRP A 47 -2.83 33.74 -12.33
CA TRP A 47 -1.38 33.33 -12.20
C TRP A 47 -0.90 32.22 -11.21
N PRO A 48 0.27 31.56 -11.41
CA PRO A 48 0.89 30.96 -12.63
C PRO A 48 1.51 29.55 -12.42
N THR A 49 1.54 28.68 -13.45
CA THR A 49 2.54 27.58 -13.59
C THR A 49 2.67 27.13 -15.06
N GLY A 50 3.88 26.89 -15.56
CA GLY A 50 4.15 26.06 -16.76
C GLY A 50 4.76 24.70 -16.36
N PRO A 51 4.77 23.64 -17.22
CA PRO A 51 5.19 23.70 -18.62
C PRO A 51 4.30 23.00 -19.70
N VAL A 52 4.40 23.56 -20.91
CA VAL A 52 4.24 23.08 -22.31
C VAL A 52 3.06 22.16 -22.73
N MET A 53 2.20 22.74 -23.58
CA MET A 53 1.13 22.16 -24.40
C MET A 53 1.63 21.46 -25.68
N MET A 54 0.90 20.43 -26.13
CA MET A 54 0.57 20.25 -27.56
C MET A 54 -0.94 20.44 -27.77
N ARG A 55 -1.30 21.28 -28.75
CA ARG A 55 -2.68 21.64 -29.14
C ARG A 55 -3.29 20.55 -30.02
N VAL A 56 -4.55 20.17 -29.75
CA VAL A 56 -5.38 19.40 -30.70
C VAL A 56 -6.58 20.26 -31.10
N GLY A 57 -6.72 20.49 -32.40
CA GLY A 57 -7.81 21.25 -33.01
C GLY A 57 -9.11 20.45 -33.11
N ARG A 58 -10.24 21.17 -33.20
CA ARG A 58 -11.60 20.64 -33.33
C ARG A 58 -11.79 19.79 -34.60
N PRO A 59 -12.69 18.78 -34.59
CA PRO A 59 -12.98 17.97 -35.77
C PRO A 59 -13.92 18.70 -36.75
N ARG A 60 -13.72 18.43 -38.06
CA ARG A 60 -14.69 18.70 -39.14
C ARG A 60 -15.42 17.40 -39.52
N ALA A 61 -16.65 17.59 -39.99
CA ALA A 61 -17.62 16.57 -40.38
C ALA A 61 -17.25 15.80 -41.67
N GLY A 62 -17.81 14.58 -41.78
CA GLY A 62 -18.09 13.89 -43.06
C GLY A 62 -17.41 12.54 -43.23
N ALA A 63 -18.21 11.46 -43.23
CA ALA A 63 -18.24 10.37 -44.22
C ALA A 63 -18.69 9.02 -43.61
N GLU A 64 -19.90 8.64 -44.01
CA GLU A 64 -20.40 7.32 -44.42
C GLU A 64 -20.12 6.06 -43.59
N ALA A 65 -21.25 5.47 -43.17
CA ALA A 65 -21.39 4.10 -42.71
C ALA A 65 -21.27 3.10 -43.86
N ARG A 66 -20.60 1.96 -43.61
CA ARG A 66 -21.01 0.66 -44.13
C ARG A 66 -20.87 -0.40 -43.05
N ALA A 67 -21.98 -1.10 -42.85
CA ALA A 67 -22.07 -2.33 -42.10
C ALA A 67 -21.55 -3.47 -42.98
N ASP A 68 -20.80 -4.40 -42.38
CA ASP A 68 -20.71 -5.76 -42.90
C ASP A 68 -20.73 -6.75 -41.74
N THR A 69 -21.77 -7.57 -41.79
CA THR A 69 -22.07 -8.72 -40.95
C THR A 69 -21.15 -9.87 -41.34
N VAL A 70 -20.39 -10.45 -40.41
CA VAL A 70 -19.90 -11.83 -40.57
C VAL A 70 -19.96 -12.57 -39.24
N MET A 71 -20.74 -13.65 -39.27
CA MET A 71 -20.95 -14.64 -38.21
C MET A 71 -19.70 -15.50 -37.95
N SER A 72 -19.65 -16.04 -36.74
CA SER A 72 -18.69 -17.02 -36.19
C SER A 72 -18.52 -18.29 -37.05
N PRO A 73 -17.46 -19.08 -36.82
CA PRO A 73 -17.72 -20.37 -36.17
C PRO A 73 -16.70 -20.84 -35.13
N CYS A 74 -17.22 -21.78 -34.33
CA CYS A 74 -16.67 -22.55 -33.22
C CYS A 74 -15.35 -23.30 -33.47
N GLU A 75 -14.68 -23.57 -32.34
CA GLU A 75 -13.87 -24.74 -31.99
C GLU A 75 -12.58 -25.08 -32.75
N ARG A 76 -11.46 -25.08 -32.00
CA ARG A 76 -10.70 -26.30 -31.68
C ARG A 76 -9.66 -26.03 -30.60
N GLY A 77 -9.62 -26.92 -29.61
CA GLY A 77 -8.82 -26.80 -28.40
C GLY A 77 -7.32 -26.81 -28.61
N ARG A 78 -6.61 -26.28 -27.61
CA ARG A 78 -5.29 -26.74 -27.22
C ARG A 78 -5.20 -26.79 -25.70
N GLU A 79 -4.66 -27.90 -25.27
CA GLU A 79 -4.51 -28.37 -23.90
C GLU A 79 -3.80 -27.36 -23.01
N SER A 80 -4.21 -27.38 -21.74
CA SER A 80 -3.53 -26.77 -20.60
C SER A 80 -2.09 -27.26 -20.52
N ARG A 81 -1.14 -26.44 -20.98
CA ARG A 81 0.27 -26.65 -20.72
C ARG A 81 0.56 -26.18 -19.30
N VAL A 82 0.67 -27.14 -18.39
CA VAL A 82 1.31 -26.98 -17.09
C VAL A 82 2.68 -26.35 -17.34
N MET A 83 2.85 -25.09 -16.94
CA MET A 83 4.15 -24.41 -16.96
C MET A 83 5.01 -25.11 -15.91
N GLN A 84 5.94 -25.94 -16.36
CA GLN A 84 7.06 -26.38 -15.54
C GLN A 84 7.86 -25.15 -15.13
N GLU A 85 8.12 -25.02 -13.82
CA GLU A 85 9.07 -24.07 -13.26
C GLU A 85 10.41 -24.21 -13.97
N SER A 86 10.80 -23.18 -14.72
CA SER A 86 12.16 -23.05 -15.23
C SER A 86 13.03 -22.58 -14.06
N THR A 87 13.81 -23.50 -13.52
CA THR A 87 14.91 -23.20 -12.59
C THR A 87 15.85 -22.18 -13.25
N PRO A 88 16.18 -21.04 -12.62
CA PRO A 88 17.19 -20.15 -13.16
C PRO A 88 18.54 -20.87 -13.12
N THR A 89 19.11 -21.10 -14.29
CA THR A 89 20.49 -21.58 -14.47
C THR A 89 21.45 -20.62 -13.79
N GLY A 90 22.35 -21.20 -12.98
CA GLY A 90 23.20 -20.51 -12.01
C GLY A 90 24.04 -19.38 -12.60
N GLY A 91 23.94 -18.23 -11.95
CA GLY A 91 25.01 -17.24 -11.88
C GLY A 91 25.73 -17.41 -10.55
N GLU A 92 27.01 -17.71 -10.63
CA GLU A 92 28.07 -17.73 -9.61
C GLU A 92 27.64 -17.43 -8.16
N THR A 93 27.59 -18.49 -7.36
CA THR A 93 27.48 -18.42 -5.90
C THR A 93 28.86 -18.12 -5.30
N GLY A 94 29.25 -16.85 -5.31
CA GLY A 94 30.41 -16.34 -4.56
C GLY A 94 29.97 -15.65 -3.27
N ALA A 95 30.85 -15.65 -2.26
CA ALA A 95 30.68 -14.88 -1.01
C ALA A 95 30.58 -13.35 -1.21
N ASP A 96 30.64 -12.88 -2.46
CA ASP A 96 30.69 -11.48 -2.89
C ASP A 96 29.34 -10.93 -3.40
N ASP A 97 28.20 -11.61 -3.23
CA ASP A 97 26.89 -11.03 -3.59
C ASP A 97 26.48 -9.95 -2.57
N PRO A 98 26.56 -8.65 -2.92
CA PRO A 98 26.26 -7.56 -1.99
C PRO A 98 24.80 -7.57 -1.54
N VAL A 99 23.89 -8.16 -2.33
CA VAL A 99 22.45 -8.23 -2.02
C VAL A 99 22.17 -9.32 -1.00
N ARG A 100 22.79 -10.49 -1.15
CA ARG A 100 22.73 -11.55 -0.13
C ARG A 100 23.36 -11.08 1.18
N ALA A 101 24.51 -10.39 1.10
CA ALA A 101 25.17 -9.83 2.28
C ALA A 101 24.35 -8.70 2.95
N LEU A 102 23.60 -7.92 2.17
CA LEU A 102 22.62 -6.96 2.69
C LEU A 102 21.48 -7.70 3.40
N ALA A 103 20.80 -8.63 2.73
CA ALA A 103 19.67 -9.36 3.29
C ALA A 103 20.04 -10.10 4.59
N ALA A 104 21.22 -10.73 4.64
CA ALA A 104 21.71 -11.40 5.84
C ALA A 104 21.88 -10.44 7.03
N ARG A 105 22.23 -9.17 6.78
CA ARG A 105 22.31 -8.14 7.83
C ARG A 105 20.94 -7.66 8.30
N LEU A 106 19.88 -7.88 7.52
CA LEU A 106 18.50 -7.55 7.92
C LEU A 106 17.87 -8.64 8.79
N ARG A 107 18.54 -9.77 8.98
CA ARG A 107 18.09 -10.90 9.79
C ARG A 107 17.55 -10.52 11.19
N PRO A 108 18.11 -9.54 11.93
CA PRO A 108 17.53 -9.11 13.21
C PRO A 108 16.11 -8.52 13.09
N LEU A 109 15.77 -7.94 11.93
CA LEU A 109 14.42 -7.42 11.64
C LEU A 109 13.48 -8.50 11.08
N LEU A 110 14.04 -9.58 10.51
CA LEU A 110 13.34 -10.66 9.80
C LEU A 110 13.03 -11.88 10.69
N ARG A 111 12.90 -11.70 12.02
CA ARG A 111 12.67 -12.83 12.96
C ARG A 111 11.62 -12.54 14.05
N ALA A 112 10.70 -11.63 13.77
CA ALA A 112 9.56 -11.36 14.66
C ALA A 112 8.50 -12.48 14.57
N PRO A 113 7.67 -12.68 15.62
CA PRO A 113 6.45 -13.48 15.50
C PRO A 113 5.55 -12.91 14.37
N GLY A 114 4.84 -13.77 13.61
CA GLY A 114 3.83 -13.31 12.64
C GLY A 114 4.17 -13.40 11.15
N THR A 115 5.30 -14.02 10.76
CA THR A 115 5.68 -14.48 9.40
C THR A 115 5.54 -13.51 8.21
N LEU A 116 5.13 -12.26 8.42
CA LEU A 116 4.85 -11.28 7.38
C LEU A 116 5.75 -10.07 7.47
N TYR A 117 6.34 -9.72 6.33
CA TYR A 117 7.22 -8.57 6.17
C TYR A 117 6.67 -7.68 5.07
N TRP A 118 6.24 -6.46 5.41
CA TRP A 118 5.99 -5.44 4.40
C TRP A 118 7.29 -4.69 4.13
N VAL A 119 7.85 -4.89 2.94
CA VAL A 119 9.10 -4.27 2.51
C VAL A 119 8.84 -3.07 1.60
N SER A 120 9.40 -1.93 1.97
CA SER A 120 9.46 -0.71 1.17
C SER A 120 10.93 -0.35 0.92
N VAL A 121 11.25 0.09 -0.29
CA VAL A 121 12.64 0.30 -0.71
C VAL A 121 12.77 1.60 -1.48
N ASP A 122 13.66 2.48 -1.03
CA ASP A 122 14.21 3.53 -1.87
C ASP A 122 15.25 2.88 -2.78
N PHE A 123 14.80 2.53 -3.98
CA PHE A 123 15.60 1.77 -4.93
C PHE A 123 16.82 2.56 -5.43
N MET A 124 16.75 3.90 -5.46
CA MET A 124 17.88 4.73 -5.87
C MET A 124 18.95 4.76 -4.80
N THR A 125 18.55 4.87 -3.53
CA THR A 125 19.46 4.73 -2.40
C THR A 125 20.07 3.33 -2.35
N LEU A 126 19.28 2.27 -2.59
CA LEU A 126 19.80 0.90 -2.69
C LEU A 126 20.86 0.75 -3.80
N LEU A 127 20.58 1.22 -5.02
CA LEU A 127 21.53 1.18 -6.14
C LEU A 127 22.84 1.91 -5.79
N ARG A 128 22.72 3.10 -5.17
CA ARG A 128 23.88 3.91 -4.78
C ARG A 128 24.76 3.21 -3.75
N GLU A 129 24.15 2.64 -2.70
CA GLU A 129 24.90 2.03 -1.60
C GLU A 129 25.42 0.63 -1.91
N THR A 130 24.73 -0.14 -2.76
CA THR A 130 25.23 -1.44 -3.25
C THR A 130 26.24 -1.29 -4.38
N GLY A 131 26.24 -0.14 -5.08
CA GLY A 131 27.07 0.07 -6.28
C GLY A 131 26.59 -0.73 -7.49
N TRP A 132 25.38 -1.32 -7.44
CA TRP A 132 24.83 -2.13 -8.51
C TRP A 132 24.57 -1.27 -9.77
N PRO A 133 24.90 -1.77 -10.98
CA PRO A 133 24.73 -0.99 -12.19
C PRO A 133 23.25 -0.70 -12.49
N PRO A 134 22.85 0.57 -12.74
CA PRO A 134 21.44 0.93 -12.99
C PRO A 134 20.76 0.17 -14.14
N ARG A 135 21.54 -0.24 -15.14
CA ARG A 135 21.07 -1.06 -16.27
C ARG A 135 20.59 -2.47 -15.87
N GLU A 136 20.95 -2.93 -14.67
CA GLU A 136 20.59 -4.23 -14.11
C GLU A 136 19.67 -4.07 -12.89
N ALA A 137 18.96 -2.94 -12.80
CA ALA A 137 18.02 -2.63 -11.73
C ALA A 137 16.93 -3.72 -11.56
N ASP A 138 16.39 -4.24 -12.66
CA ASP A 138 15.37 -5.30 -12.61
C ASP A 138 15.93 -6.59 -11.98
N ALA A 139 17.17 -6.93 -12.32
CA ALA A 139 17.85 -8.10 -11.75
C ALA A 139 18.16 -7.89 -10.26
N LEU A 140 18.51 -6.67 -9.83
CA LEU A 140 18.68 -6.33 -8.43
C LEU A 140 17.37 -6.46 -7.65
N ALA A 141 16.25 -5.96 -8.19
CA ALA A 141 14.95 -6.07 -7.54
C ALA A 141 14.58 -7.54 -7.31
N ASP A 142 14.76 -8.37 -8.34
CA ASP A 142 14.53 -9.81 -8.25
C ASP A 142 15.42 -10.50 -7.22
N ARG A 143 16.74 -10.23 -7.27
CA ARG A 143 17.69 -10.80 -6.32
C ARG A 143 17.40 -10.38 -4.89
N LEU A 144 17.03 -9.11 -4.66
CA LEU A 144 16.66 -8.62 -3.33
C LEU A 144 15.44 -9.36 -2.79
N LEU A 145 14.40 -9.55 -3.60
CA LEU A 145 13.21 -10.31 -3.20
C LEU A 145 13.58 -11.74 -2.76
N HIS A 146 14.35 -12.46 -3.58
CA HIS A 146 14.74 -13.83 -3.26
C HIS A 146 15.66 -13.91 -2.04
N ALA A 147 16.57 -12.95 -1.87
CA ALA A 147 17.43 -12.89 -0.70
C ALA A 147 16.63 -12.61 0.58
N LEU A 148 15.64 -11.72 0.52
CA LEU A 148 14.72 -11.45 1.64
C LEU A 148 13.88 -12.68 1.98
N LEU A 149 13.32 -13.38 0.98
CA LEU A 149 12.57 -14.62 1.21
C LEU A 149 13.45 -15.72 1.82
N ALA A 150 14.69 -15.87 1.35
CA ALA A 150 15.63 -16.84 1.91
C ALA A 150 15.96 -16.54 3.39
N GLU A 151 16.11 -15.27 3.76
CA GLU A 151 16.37 -14.85 5.14
C GLU A 151 15.13 -14.88 6.03
N ALA A 152 13.95 -14.65 5.47
CA ALA A 152 12.65 -14.78 6.14
C ALA A 152 12.32 -16.25 6.47
N GLY A 153 12.91 -17.21 5.76
CA GLY A 153 12.72 -18.64 5.97
C GLY A 153 11.48 -19.20 5.26
N PRO A 154 11.25 -20.52 5.34
CA PRO A 154 10.20 -21.21 4.58
C PRO A 154 8.77 -20.76 4.91
N ASP A 155 8.54 -20.30 6.14
CA ASP A 155 7.24 -19.80 6.58
C ASP A 155 7.07 -18.30 6.32
N GLY A 156 8.13 -17.61 5.88
CA GLY A 156 8.15 -16.18 5.64
C GLY A 156 7.32 -15.75 4.43
N THR A 157 6.71 -14.58 4.53
CA THR A 157 5.95 -13.93 3.46
C THR A 157 6.38 -12.48 3.33
N VAL A 158 6.73 -12.06 2.11
CA VAL A 158 7.11 -10.69 1.78
C VAL A 158 5.98 -10.01 1.01
N LEU A 159 5.53 -8.89 1.55
CA LEU A 159 4.58 -7.98 0.93
C LEU A 159 5.31 -6.73 0.41
N VAL A 160 4.97 -6.29 -0.79
CA VAL A 160 5.51 -5.05 -1.37
C VAL A 160 4.34 -4.18 -1.82
N SER A 161 4.29 -2.94 -1.34
CA SER A 161 3.23 -2.02 -1.74
C SER A 161 3.29 -1.74 -3.24
N ALA A 162 2.17 -1.97 -3.92
CA ALA A 162 1.97 -1.70 -5.34
C ALA A 162 0.81 -0.72 -5.52
N PHE A 163 0.76 0.37 -4.75
CA PHE A 163 -0.45 1.20 -4.67
C PHE A 163 -0.68 2.01 -5.95
N ASN A 164 -1.94 2.34 -6.18
CA ASN A 164 -2.37 3.17 -7.30
C ASN A 164 -3.54 4.07 -6.86
N PHE A 165 -3.50 5.35 -7.23
CA PHE A 165 -4.52 6.32 -6.87
C PHE A 165 -5.19 6.94 -8.10
N THR A 166 -5.14 6.25 -9.24
CA THR A 166 -5.78 6.67 -10.50
C THR A 166 -7.20 6.12 -10.65
N PHE A 167 -7.54 5.05 -9.92
CA PHE A 167 -8.86 4.41 -9.95
C PHE A 167 -10.04 5.37 -9.76
N PRO A 168 -10.02 6.37 -8.85
CA PRO A 168 -11.08 7.37 -8.73
C PRO A 168 -11.44 8.11 -10.03
N ARG A 169 -10.47 8.23 -10.95
CA ARG A 169 -10.64 8.92 -12.24
C ARG A 169 -10.92 7.96 -13.38
N THR A 170 -10.31 6.78 -13.37
CA THR A 170 -10.39 5.82 -14.47
C THR A 170 -11.55 4.85 -14.34
N GLY A 171 -12.00 4.56 -13.11
CA GLY A 171 -12.97 3.50 -12.82
C GLY A 171 -12.49 2.10 -13.17
N VAL A 172 -11.21 1.92 -13.49
CA VAL A 172 -10.64 0.64 -13.94
C VAL A 172 -9.31 0.39 -13.25
N PHE A 173 -9.16 -0.81 -12.70
CA PHE A 173 -7.91 -1.34 -12.17
C PHE A 173 -7.69 -2.75 -12.72
N ASP A 174 -6.62 -2.93 -13.50
CA ASP A 174 -6.10 -4.26 -13.87
C ASP A 174 -4.93 -4.62 -12.96
N ALA A 175 -5.03 -5.74 -12.24
CA ALA A 175 -4.02 -6.18 -11.28
C ALA A 175 -2.64 -6.38 -11.90
N ARG A 176 -2.57 -6.75 -13.19
CA ARG A 176 -1.31 -7.07 -13.89
C ARG A 176 -0.65 -5.84 -14.51
N THR A 177 -1.46 -4.86 -14.95
CA THR A 177 -0.97 -3.77 -15.82
C THR A 177 -1.13 -2.38 -15.23
N THR A 178 -1.96 -2.19 -14.19
CA THR A 178 -2.13 -0.86 -13.56
C THR A 178 -0.81 -0.39 -12.96
N PRO A 179 -0.29 0.80 -13.32
CA PRO A 179 1.01 1.26 -12.84
C PRO A 179 1.10 1.34 -11.30
N VAL A 180 2.28 1.02 -10.78
CA VAL A 180 2.63 1.21 -9.37
C VAL A 180 3.08 2.65 -9.13
N GLN A 181 2.60 3.28 -8.06
CA GLN A 181 2.94 4.67 -7.70
C GLN A 181 3.76 4.80 -6.41
N THR A 182 4.12 3.68 -5.79
CA THR A 182 4.84 3.61 -4.49
C THR A 182 6.33 3.32 -4.59
N GLY A 183 6.89 3.28 -5.80
CA GLY A 183 8.34 3.17 -6.00
C GLY A 183 8.75 2.17 -7.08
N ALA A 184 10.02 2.26 -7.49
CA ALA A 184 10.56 1.44 -8.57
C ALA A 184 10.59 -0.06 -8.22
N PHE A 185 10.87 -0.41 -6.96
CA PHE A 185 10.94 -1.80 -6.51
C PHE A 185 9.66 -2.59 -6.82
N GLY A 186 8.50 -2.09 -6.36
CA GLY A 186 7.21 -2.71 -6.66
C GLY A 186 6.86 -2.68 -8.15
N SER A 187 7.27 -1.65 -8.89
CA SER A 187 7.04 -1.58 -10.33
C SER A 187 7.80 -2.67 -11.10
N MET A 188 9.09 -2.88 -10.80
CA MET A 188 9.91 -3.90 -11.46
C MET A 188 9.44 -5.30 -11.09
N LEU A 189 9.09 -5.53 -9.82
CA LEU A 189 8.52 -6.80 -9.40
C LEU A 189 7.16 -7.10 -10.06
N LEU A 190 6.29 -6.09 -10.23
CA LEU A 190 5.01 -6.30 -10.93
C LEU A 190 5.22 -6.70 -12.39
N GLN A 191 6.18 -6.08 -13.08
CA GLN A 191 6.50 -6.42 -14.47
C GLN A 191 6.97 -7.89 -14.59
N ARG A 192 7.76 -8.36 -13.62
CA ARG A 192 8.27 -9.74 -13.59
C ARG A 192 7.22 -10.76 -13.10
N TYR A 193 6.36 -10.34 -12.18
CA TYR A 193 5.41 -11.20 -11.47
C TYR A 193 3.96 -10.65 -11.52
N PRO A 194 3.36 -10.52 -12.72
CA PRO A 194 2.07 -9.84 -12.87
C PRO A 194 0.91 -10.51 -12.14
N ALA A 195 1.00 -11.82 -11.86
CA ALA A 195 -0.02 -12.58 -11.15
C ALA A 195 0.05 -12.43 -9.62
N GLN A 196 1.11 -11.82 -9.08
CA GLN A 196 1.36 -11.76 -7.64
C GLN A 196 0.76 -10.54 -6.95
N ARG A 197 -0.23 -9.86 -7.56
CA ARG A 197 -0.85 -8.64 -7.01
C ARG A 197 -2.27 -8.86 -6.53
N THR A 198 -2.58 -8.39 -5.33
CA THR A 198 -3.93 -8.42 -4.75
C THR A 198 -4.92 -7.53 -5.53
N MET A 199 -6.20 -7.93 -5.57
CA MET A 199 -7.28 -7.18 -6.23
C MET A 199 -7.89 -6.07 -5.35
N ASN A 200 -7.07 -5.08 -4.99
CA ASN A 200 -7.53 -3.84 -4.35
C ASN A 200 -7.13 -2.62 -5.21
N PRO A 201 -8.08 -1.77 -5.65
CA PRO A 201 -7.77 -0.69 -6.60
C PRO A 201 -6.94 0.46 -6.03
N PHE A 202 -6.78 0.54 -4.70
CA PHE A 202 -6.09 1.63 -4.01
C PHE A 202 -4.80 1.14 -3.35
N TYR A 203 -4.92 0.23 -2.39
CA TYR A 203 -3.84 -0.29 -1.56
C TYR A 203 -3.46 -1.73 -1.93
N SER A 204 -3.24 -2.02 -3.21
CA SER A 204 -2.80 -3.36 -3.62
C SER A 204 -1.35 -3.68 -3.20
N PHE A 205 -1.11 -4.94 -2.84
CA PHE A 205 0.22 -5.47 -2.54
C PHE A 205 0.63 -6.50 -3.57
N LEU A 206 1.94 -6.60 -3.80
CA LEU A 206 2.55 -7.84 -4.28
C LEU A 206 2.82 -8.76 -3.09
N ALA A 207 2.57 -10.05 -3.23
CA ALA A 207 2.78 -11.03 -2.16
C ALA A 207 3.62 -12.21 -2.63
N PHE A 208 4.61 -12.61 -1.82
CA PHE A 208 5.52 -13.71 -2.12
C PHE A 208 5.81 -14.53 -0.86
N GLY A 209 5.96 -15.85 -0.98
CA GLY A 209 6.25 -16.74 0.15
C GLY A 209 5.03 -17.51 0.66
N ALA A 210 5.13 -18.05 1.88
CA ALA A 210 4.23 -19.09 2.39
C ALA A 210 2.74 -18.72 2.36
N ARG A 211 2.42 -17.45 2.69
CA ARG A 211 1.04 -16.95 2.78
C ARG A 211 0.60 -16.14 1.57
N ALA A 212 1.41 -16.08 0.50
CA ALA A 212 1.01 -15.38 -0.72
C ALA A 212 -0.34 -15.88 -1.29
N PRO A 213 -0.64 -17.20 -1.35
CA PRO A 213 -1.95 -17.66 -1.83
C PRO A 213 -3.13 -17.13 -1.01
N GLU A 214 -2.99 -17.06 0.32
CA GLU A 214 -4.01 -16.51 1.23
C GLU A 214 -4.26 -15.02 0.93
N VAL A 215 -3.19 -14.23 0.82
CA VAL A 215 -3.25 -12.78 0.58
C VAL A 215 -3.87 -12.48 -0.79
N LEU A 216 -3.51 -13.25 -1.82
CA LEU A 216 -4.01 -13.06 -3.19
C LEU A 216 -5.46 -13.52 -3.36
N ALA A 217 -5.89 -14.52 -2.60
CA ALA A 217 -7.28 -14.98 -2.59
C ALA A 217 -8.21 -13.96 -1.90
N ASN A 218 -7.69 -13.12 -1.00
CA ASN A 218 -8.51 -12.15 -0.29
C ASN A 218 -8.99 -11.02 -1.22
N ARG A 219 -10.20 -10.52 -0.94
CA ARG A 219 -10.94 -9.56 -1.78
C ARG A 219 -11.09 -8.17 -1.18
N PHE A 220 -10.68 -7.99 0.08
CA PHE A 220 -10.64 -6.73 0.85
C PHE A 220 -11.56 -5.63 0.31
N PRO A 221 -12.86 -5.62 0.66
CA PRO A 221 -13.85 -4.70 0.09
C PRO A 221 -13.56 -3.23 0.40
N HIS A 222 -12.81 -2.96 1.46
CA HIS A 222 -12.50 -1.61 1.94
C HIS A 222 -11.00 -1.29 1.81
N SER A 223 -10.67 -0.01 1.66
CA SER A 223 -9.29 0.46 1.56
C SER A 223 -8.58 0.59 2.91
N THR A 224 -9.29 1.16 3.89
CA THR A 224 -8.76 1.49 5.22
C THR A 224 -9.76 1.19 6.35
N GLY A 225 -10.97 0.73 6.03
CA GLY A 225 -12.00 0.40 7.00
C GLY A 225 -11.91 -1.05 7.50
N PRO A 226 -12.96 -1.54 8.17
CA PRO A 226 -13.11 -2.96 8.48
C PRO A 226 -12.95 -3.80 7.22
N ASP A 227 -12.43 -5.01 7.33
CA ASP A 227 -12.13 -5.93 6.23
C ASP A 227 -11.23 -5.32 5.14
N SER A 228 -10.34 -4.39 5.50
CA SER A 228 -9.34 -3.85 4.58
C SER A 228 -8.00 -4.56 4.68
N ILE A 229 -7.20 -4.50 3.62
CA ILE A 229 -5.84 -5.06 3.63
C ILE A 229 -4.94 -4.34 4.65
N LEU A 230 -5.19 -3.06 4.91
CA LEU A 230 -4.45 -2.30 5.92
C LEU A 230 -4.83 -2.73 7.34
N GLU A 231 -6.08 -3.06 7.61
CA GLU A 231 -6.49 -3.70 8.87
C GLU A 231 -5.84 -5.07 8.99
N TRP A 232 -5.91 -5.88 7.94
CA TRP A 232 -5.34 -7.22 7.96
C TRP A 232 -3.84 -7.23 8.24
N VAL A 233 -3.02 -6.37 7.61
CA VAL A 233 -1.57 -6.33 7.92
C VAL A 233 -1.29 -5.86 9.35
N VAL A 234 -2.16 -5.03 9.94
CA VAL A 234 -2.08 -4.65 11.35
C VAL A 234 -2.42 -5.83 12.25
N ASP A 235 -3.53 -6.53 11.98
CA ASP A 235 -4.01 -7.67 12.77
C ASP A 235 -3.06 -8.88 12.71
N GLN A 236 -2.34 -9.04 11.60
CA GLN A 236 -1.30 -10.07 11.46
C GLN A 236 0.02 -9.69 12.14
N ASP A 237 0.09 -8.54 12.80
CA ASP A 237 1.33 -7.95 13.33
C ASP A 237 2.45 -7.94 12.29
N THR A 238 2.11 -7.54 11.06
CA THR A 238 3.09 -7.48 9.97
C THR A 238 4.22 -6.54 10.35
N ARG A 239 5.45 -6.95 10.07
CA ARG A 239 6.64 -6.13 10.30
C ARG A 239 6.89 -5.25 9.08
N LEU A 240 6.83 -3.93 9.27
CA LEU A 240 7.22 -2.98 8.23
C LEU A 240 8.75 -2.83 8.22
N ILE A 241 9.36 -2.98 7.05
CA ILE A 241 10.80 -2.84 6.80
C ILE A 241 11.00 -1.79 5.70
N ALA A 242 11.55 -0.65 6.07
CA ALA A 242 11.84 0.46 5.15
C ALA A 242 13.35 0.54 4.89
N ILE A 243 13.76 0.19 3.68
CA ILE A 243 15.17 0.15 3.25
C ILE A 243 15.50 1.44 2.51
N GLY A 244 16.47 2.19 3.01
CA GLY A 244 17.01 3.37 2.33
C GLY A 244 16.14 4.62 2.42
N HIS A 245 15.10 4.63 3.26
CA HIS A 245 14.29 5.81 3.54
C HIS A 245 13.67 5.79 4.96
N HIS A 246 13.18 6.94 5.41
CA HIS A 246 12.48 7.04 6.70
C HIS A 246 11.19 6.22 6.69
N TYR A 247 10.91 5.44 7.75
CA TYR A 247 9.79 4.49 7.78
C TYR A 247 8.42 5.14 7.59
N VAL A 248 8.24 6.39 8.05
CA VAL A 248 6.99 7.14 7.89
C VAL A 248 6.53 7.21 6.44
N LYS A 249 7.45 7.22 5.45
CA LYS A 249 7.07 7.23 4.03
C LYS A 249 6.35 5.93 3.59
N ALA A 250 6.51 4.84 4.31
CA ALA A 250 5.87 3.55 4.03
C ALA A 250 4.73 3.21 5.01
N LEU A 251 4.55 3.98 6.09
CA LEU A 251 3.57 3.69 7.15
C LEU A 251 2.14 4.10 6.74
N SER A 252 1.60 3.52 5.67
CA SER A 252 0.24 3.87 5.21
C SER A 252 -0.88 3.38 6.13
N THR A 253 -0.57 2.52 7.12
CA THR A 253 -1.51 2.12 8.18
C THR A 253 -1.93 3.30 9.06
N VAL A 254 -1.25 4.45 9.00
CA VAL A 254 -1.74 5.71 9.58
C VAL A 254 -3.16 6.04 9.12
N HIS A 255 -3.51 5.74 7.86
CA HIS A 255 -4.86 6.00 7.35
C HIS A 255 -5.90 4.97 7.81
N GLN A 256 -5.46 3.77 8.19
CA GLN A 256 -6.32 2.80 8.88
C GLN A 256 -6.62 3.34 10.29
N ALA A 257 -5.59 3.77 11.03
CA ALA A 257 -5.75 4.35 12.36
C ALA A 257 -6.69 5.57 12.36
N GLU A 258 -6.57 6.45 11.35
CA GLU A 258 -7.49 7.57 11.12
C GLU A 258 -8.93 7.12 10.89
N THR A 259 -9.15 6.02 10.17
CA THR A 259 -10.48 5.44 9.96
C THR A 259 -11.05 4.91 11.27
N VAL A 260 -10.26 4.16 12.03
CA VAL A 260 -10.64 3.56 13.32
C VAL A 260 -10.92 4.61 14.41
N ALA A 261 -10.20 5.74 14.36
CA ALA A 261 -10.41 6.86 15.27
C ALA A 261 -11.58 7.77 14.85
N GLY A 262 -12.04 7.71 13.60
CA GLY A 262 -13.12 8.55 13.10
C GLY A 262 -12.72 10.03 13.01
N VAL A 263 -11.52 10.30 12.49
CA VAL A 263 -10.97 11.66 12.46
C VAL A 263 -11.84 12.64 11.64
N PRO A 264 -11.96 13.91 12.06
CA PRO A 264 -12.92 14.84 11.46
C PRO A 264 -12.48 15.43 10.12
N TYR A 265 -11.21 15.26 9.74
CA TYR A 265 -10.60 15.88 8.56
C TYR A 265 -10.53 14.95 7.33
N ARG A 266 -11.12 13.74 7.44
CA ARG A 266 -11.23 12.75 6.37
C ARG A 266 -12.62 12.12 6.36
N TYR A 267 -13.03 11.60 5.21
CA TYR A 267 -14.33 10.93 5.06
C TYR A 267 -14.25 9.79 4.05
N ILE A 268 -15.16 8.82 4.17
CA ILE A 268 -15.24 7.69 3.26
C ILE A 268 -15.99 8.12 2.00
N LYS A 269 -15.38 7.91 0.83
CA LYS A 269 -16.02 8.10 -0.47
C LYS A 269 -16.06 6.79 -1.26
N THR A 270 -17.20 6.54 -1.90
CA THR A 270 -17.44 5.35 -2.72
C THR A 270 -17.22 5.66 -4.20
N PHE A 271 -16.52 4.75 -4.88
CA PHE A 271 -16.21 4.82 -6.31
C PHE A 271 -16.74 3.56 -6.99
N GLN A 272 -17.48 3.74 -8.08
CA GLN A 272 -17.90 2.62 -8.93
C GLN A 272 -16.81 2.30 -9.94
N GLY A 273 -16.60 1.03 -10.23
CA GLY A 273 -15.68 0.65 -11.29
C GLY A 273 -15.47 -0.85 -11.40
N ARG A 274 -14.47 -1.19 -12.21
CA ARG A 274 -14.12 -2.56 -12.58
C ARG A 274 -12.71 -2.92 -12.10
N LEU A 275 -12.59 -4.06 -11.42
CA LEU A 275 -11.32 -4.73 -11.17
C LEU A 275 -11.14 -5.88 -12.15
N ILE A 276 -9.98 -5.95 -12.79
CA ILE A 276 -9.61 -7.02 -13.73
C ILE A 276 -8.47 -7.80 -13.08
N GLY A 277 -8.74 -9.05 -12.73
CA GLY A 277 -7.77 -10.01 -12.19
C GLY A 277 -7.34 -11.04 -13.24
N PRO A 278 -6.47 -11.99 -12.85
CA PRO A 278 -6.06 -13.09 -13.72
C PRO A 278 -7.20 -14.07 -14.03
N GLU A 279 -8.08 -14.31 -13.06
CA GLU A 279 -9.15 -15.32 -13.15
C GLU A 279 -10.55 -14.71 -13.22
N GLU A 280 -10.74 -13.49 -12.72
CA GLU A 280 -12.04 -12.85 -12.62
C GLU A 280 -12.00 -11.38 -13.03
N THR A 281 -13.16 -10.88 -13.44
CA THR A 281 -13.44 -9.45 -13.54
C THR A 281 -14.60 -9.11 -12.62
N ARG A 282 -14.43 -8.09 -11.79
CA ARG A 282 -15.40 -7.68 -10.77
C ARG A 282 -15.80 -6.23 -10.95
N GLU A 283 -17.05 -6.00 -11.29
CA GLU A 283 -17.69 -4.68 -11.18
C GLU A 283 -18.15 -4.47 -9.74
N GLY A 284 -18.09 -3.24 -9.24
CA GLY A 284 -18.59 -2.94 -7.91
C GLY A 284 -18.29 -1.55 -7.38
N ALA A 285 -18.68 -1.38 -6.10
CA ALA A 285 -18.45 -0.18 -5.32
C ALA A 285 -17.25 -0.38 -4.40
N PHE A 286 -16.27 0.53 -4.47
CA PHE A 286 -15.05 0.48 -3.68
C PHE A 286 -14.90 1.76 -2.87
N THR A 287 -14.61 1.63 -1.58
CA THR A 287 -14.52 2.77 -0.66
C THR A 287 -13.08 3.19 -0.40
N PHE A 288 -12.82 4.48 -0.38
CA PHE A 288 -11.51 5.07 -0.08
C PHE A 288 -11.64 6.22 0.92
N LEU A 289 -10.71 6.32 1.86
CA LEU A 289 -10.67 7.40 2.84
C LEU A 289 -10.02 8.63 2.20
N VAL A 290 -10.86 9.57 1.78
CA VAL A 290 -10.43 10.82 1.14
C VAL A 290 -10.27 11.92 2.19
N ARG A 291 -9.44 12.91 1.85
CA ARG A 291 -9.28 14.13 2.63
C ARG A 291 -10.43 15.08 2.34
N ASP A 292 -10.89 15.76 3.38
CA ASP A 292 -11.61 17.02 3.19
C ASP A 292 -10.58 18.09 2.79
N LEU A 293 -10.69 18.63 1.58
CA LEU A 293 -9.69 19.57 1.05
C LEU A 293 -9.80 20.97 1.64
N ASP A 294 -10.94 21.31 2.24
CA ASP A 294 -11.10 22.59 2.96
C ASP A 294 -10.39 22.55 4.32
N THR A 295 -10.10 21.34 4.82
CA THR A 295 -9.55 21.10 6.14
C THR A 295 -8.13 20.51 6.11
N CYS A 296 -7.83 19.54 5.23
CA CYS A 296 -6.63 18.71 5.27
C CYS A 296 -5.92 18.56 3.91
N ASP A 297 -4.73 19.13 3.82
CA ASP A 297 -3.79 18.98 2.70
C ASP A 297 -2.98 17.69 2.76
N PHE A 298 -2.62 17.23 3.97
CA PHE A 298 -1.81 16.04 4.18
C PHE A 298 -1.95 15.58 5.62
N SER A 299 -1.91 14.27 5.89
CA SER A 299 -1.87 13.76 7.25
C SER A 299 -0.92 12.59 7.37
N SER A 300 -0.21 12.52 8.49
CA SER A 300 0.88 11.57 8.75
C SER A 300 1.28 11.62 10.22
N VAL A 301 2.26 10.81 10.59
CA VAL A 301 2.95 10.89 11.89
C VAL A 301 3.65 12.25 12.03
N THR A 302 3.62 12.85 13.21
CA THR A 302 4.32 14.11 13.51
C THR A 302 5.75 13.86 14.01
N LEU A 303 6.57 14.91 14.10
CA LEU A 303 7.88 14.85 14.76
C LEU A 303 7.79 14.38 16.22
N ALA A 304 6.76 14.82 16.95
CA ALA A 304 6.50 14.35 18.31
C ALA A 304 6.08 12.88 18.32
N GLY A 305 5.31 12.44 17.33
CA GLY A 305 4.93 11.05 17.14
C GLY A 305 6.11 10.13 16.85
N ASP A 306 7.00 10.52 15.94
CA ASP A 306 8.23 9.77 15.66
C ASP A 306 9.11 9.66 16.91
N ALA A 307 9.33 10.77 17.61
CA ALA A 307 10.08 10.78 18.87
C ALA A 307 9.44 9.86 19.92
N HIS A 308 8.11 9.88 20.03
CA HIS A 308 7.37 9.02 20.96
C HIS A 308 7.52 7.53 20.60
N MET A 309 7.33 7.15 19.33
CA MET A 309 7.48 5.75 18.88
C MET A 309 8.90 5.24 19.10
N ARG A 310 9.92 6.08 18.85
CA ARG A 310 11.34 5.75 19.11
C ARG A 310 11.63 5.60 20.59
N ALA A 311 11.15 6.54 21.43
CA ALA A 311 11.33 6.46 22.89
C ALA A 311 10.63 5.23 23.51
N ALA A 312 9.54 4.77 22.90
CA ALA A 312 8.84 3.54 23.28
C ALA A 312 9.51 2.26 22.74
N GLY A 313 10.63 2.36 22.01
CA GLY A 313 11.34 1.21 21.45
C GLY A 313 10.59 0.51 20.31
N LEU A 314 9.67 1.19 19.63
CA LEU A 314 8.85 0.61 18.56
C LEU A 314 9.53 0.64 17.18
N VAL A 315 10.55 1.48 17.03
CA VAL A 315 11.28 1.67 15.78
C VAL A 315 12.70 1.16 15.95
N ASP A 316 13.01 0.08 15.24
CA ASP A 316 14.34 -0.45 15.10
C ASP A 316 15.08 0.27 13.97
N VAL A 317 16.37 0.52 14.18
CA VAL A 317 17.24 1.14 13.18
C VAL A 317 18.47 0.25 13.00
N LEU A 318 18.66 -0.24 11.78
CA LEU A 318 19.88 -0.93 11.38
C LEU A 318 20.67 -0.08 10.40
N ALA A 319 21.93 0.19 10.73
CA ALA A 319 22.88 0.78 9.80
C ALA A 319 23.66 -0.34 9.09
N VAL A 320 23.38 -0.53 7.80
CA VAL A 320 24.13 -1.49 6.98
C VAL A 320 25.27 -0.76 6.27
N PRO A 321 26.52 -1.24 6.33
CA PRO A 321 27.62 -0.65 5.57
C PRO A 321 27.29 -0.57 4.07
N GLY A 322 27.34 0.63 3.52
CA GLY A 322 27.17 0.90 2.09
C GLY A 322 28.43 1.53 1.50
N ARG A 323 28.44 1.68 0.17
CA ARG A 323 29.58 2.19 -0.58
C ARG A 323 29.91 3.66 -0.29
N ARG A 324 28.90 4.50 -0.03
CA ARG A 324 29.08 5.95 0.21
C ARG A 324 28.76 6.37 1.64
N GLY A 325 28.03 5.54 2.36
CA GLY A 325 27.68 5.72 3.76
C GLY A 325 26.81 4.57 4.24
N PRO A 326 26.30 4.62 5.47
CA PRO A 326 25.38 3.59 5.95
C PRO A 326 24.05 3.65 5.18
N LEU A 327 23.62 2.49 4.67
CA LEU A 327 22.25 2.25 4.25
C LEU A 327 21.42 1.99 5.50
N LEU A 328 20.54 2.91 5.87
CA LEU A 328 19.67 2.69 7.01
C LEU A 328 18.47 1.85 6.63
N VAL A 329 18.11 0.94 7.52
CA VAL A 329 16.89 0.15 7.45
C VAL A 329 16.11 0.34 8.74
N HIS A 330 14.88 0.82 8.60
CA HIS A 330 13.96 0.95 9.72
C HIS A 330 13.03 -0.25 9.80
N GLY A 331 12.79 -0.75 11.00
CA GLY A 331 11.82 -1.81 11.29
C GLY A 331 10.80 -1.38 12.33
N LEU A 332 9.53 -1.73 12.17
CA LEU A 332 8.49 -1.52 13.20
C LEU A 332 7.38 -2.57 13.12
N SER A 333 6.85 -2.97 14.27
CA SER A 333 5.63 -3.79 14.35
C SER A 333 4.43 -2.91 13.98
N LEU A 334 3.64 -3.33 12.99
CA LEU A 334 2.47 -2.56 12.59
C LEU A 334 1.40 -2.60 13.67
N ALA A 335 1.20 -3.71 14.39
CA ALA A 335 0.23 -3.77 15.48
C ALA A 335 0.57 -2.77 16.59
N ALA A 336 1.81 -2.81 17.09
CA ALA A 336 2.23 -1.94 18.20
C ALA A 336 2.23 -0.44 17.82
N ALA A 337 2.70 -0.10 16.61
CA ALA A 337 2.67 1.27 16.12
C ALA A 337 1.23 1.75 15.89
N HIS A 338 0.37 0.90 15.33
CA HIS A 338 -1.03 1.19 15.10
C HIS A 338 -1.79 1.46 16.41
N ASP A 339 -1.56 0.63 17.41
CA ASP A 339 -2.11 0.79 18.75
C ASP A 339 -1.79 2.15 19.37
N VAL A 340 -0.55 2.62 19.23
CA VAL A 340 -0.14 3.95 19.68
C VAL A 340 -0.89 5.04 18.91
N MET A 341 -0.96 4.93 17.57
CA MET A 341 -1.65 5.90 16.73
C MET A 341 -3.14 6.01 17.07
N VAL A 342 -3.84 4.89 17.22
CA VAL A 342 -5.28 4.90 17.54
C VAL A 342 -5.56 5.44 18.93
N ARG A 343 -4.76 5.07 19.94
CA ARG A 343 -4.93 5.60 21.31
C ARG A 343 -4.72 7.11 21.33
N ASP A 344 -3.69 7.61 20.65
CA ASP A 344 -3.39 9.04 20.57
C ASP A 344 -4.49 9.81 19.82
N LEU A 345 -4.94 9.32 18.66
CA LEU A 345 -6.01 9.95 17.88
C LEU A 345 -7.35 10.02 18.62
N ARG A 346 -7.58 9.14 19.59
CA ARG A 346 -8.77 9.14 20.46
C ARG A 346 -8.61 9.98 21.72
N SER A 347 -7.43 10.55 21.95
CA SER A 347 -7.18 11.44 23.08
C SER A 347 -7.72 12.85 22.82
N ASP A 348 -7.84 13.66 23.87
CA ASP A 348 -8.30 15.05 23.76
C ASP A 348 -7.32 15.95 22.99
N GLN A 349 -6.04 15.57 22.94
CA GLN A 349 -4.98 16.33 22.27
C GLN A 349 -4.00 15.38 21.56
N PRO A 350 -4.38 14.85 20.38
CA PRO A 350 -3.50 13.98 19.60
C PRO A 350 -2.17 14.67 19.27
N ARG A 351 -1.07 13.94 19.40
CA ARG A 351 0.28 14.43 19.08
C ARG A 351 1.08 13.49 18.20
N VAL A 352 0.67 12.23 18.09
CA VAL A 352 1.38 11.20 17.31
C VAL A 352 1.04 11.32 15.84
N VAL A 353 -0.25 11.41 15.51
CA VAL A 353 -0.75 11.56 14.14
C VAL A 353 -1.54 12.86 14.04
N ASP A 354 -1.25 13.64 13.01
CA ASP A 354 -1.96 14.89 12.77
C ASP A 354 -1.95 15.26 11.28
N TYR A 355 -2.54 16.41 10.93
CA TYR A 355 -2.68 16.88 9.57
C TYR A 355 -2.18 18.31 9.35
N LEU A 356 -1.73 18.58 8.14
CA LEU A 356 -1.52 19.91 7.57
C LEU A 356 -2.82 20.38 6.94
N GLY A 357 -3.16 21.65 7.13
CA GLY A 357 -4.33 22.26 6.52
C GLY A 357 -4.16 23.76 6.30
N PRO A 358 -4.99 24.38 5.44
CA PRO A 358 -4.79 25.76 4.98
C PRO A 358 -4.91 26.82 6.09
N ASN A 359 -5.64 26.52 7.17
CA ASN A 359 -6.00 27.49 8.22
C ASN A 359 -5.45 27.12 9.60
N ARG A 360 -4.40 26.30 9.68
CA ARG A 360 -3.79 25.88 10.95
C ARG A 360 -2.26 25.94 10.91
N PRO A 361 -1.59 26.24 12.04
CA PRO A 361 -0.15 26.05 12.16
C PRO A 361 0.26 24.60 11.89
N ASP A 362 1.43 24.41 11.29
CA ASP A 362 2.02 23.08 11.09
C ASP A 362 2.32 22.44 12.46
N PRO A 363 1.65 21.32 12.82
CA PRO A 363 1.88 20.63 14.08
C PRO A 363 3.17 19.78 14.07
N GLY A 364 3.99 19.91 13.03
CA GLY A 364 5.19 19.11 12.80
C GLY A 364 4.89 17.82 12.04
N VAL A 365 3.97 17.82 11.07
CA VAL A 365 3.65 16.62 10.28
C VAL A 365 4.86 16.22 9.43
N ILE A 366 5.26 14.95 9.49
CA ILE A 366 6.36 14.43 8.67
C ILE A 366 5.86 14.21 7.24
N THR A 367 6.08 15.22 6.40
CA THR A 367 5.93 15.14 4.93
C THR A 367 7.10 14.38 4.30
N SER A 368 7.01 14.04 3.01
CA SER A 368 8.10 13.39 2.28
C SER A 368 9.44 14.14 2.37
N ARG A 369 9.41 15.49 2.29
CA ARG A 369 10.62 16.30 2.40
C ARG A 369 11.23 16.26 3.80
N VAL A 370 10.38 16.27 4.83
CA VAL A 370 10.82 16.17 6.22
C VAL A 370 11.40 14.77 6.48
N ALA A 371 10.73 13.72 6.02
CA ALA A 371 11.21 12.34 6.10
C ALA A 371 12.57 12.15 5.42
N ASP A 372 12.78 12.72 4.23
CA ASP A 372 14.06 12.66 3.54
C ASP A 372 15.16 13.36 4.35
N ARG A 373 14.87 14.54 4.93
CA ARG A 373 15.80 15.25 5.81
C ARG A 373 16.17 14.42 7.06
N LEU A 374 15.17 13.88 7.76
CA LEU A 374 15.36 13.05 8.96
C LEU A 374 16.25 11.85 8.66
N TYR A 375 15.97 11.14 7.56
CA TYR A 375 16.80 10.02 7.13
C TYR A 375 18.26 10.42 6.88
N GLN A 376 18.49 11.55 6.19
CA GLN A 376 19.85 12.01 5.90
C GLN A 376 20.60 12.51 7.14
N GLU A 377 19.90 13.09 8.11
CA GLU A 377 20.46 13.48 9.41
C GLU A 377 20.86 12.24 10.23
N GLU A 378 19.97 11.25 10.32
CA GLU A 378 20.22 9.98 11.00
C GLU A 378 21.40 9.22 10.36
N ALA A 379 21.43 9.11 9.03
CA ALA A 379 22.51 8.44 8.30
C ALA A 379 23.87 9.12 8.52
N ARG A 380 23.92 10.47 8.57
CA ARG A 380 25.14 11.22 8.88
C ARG A 380 25.59 11.02 10.33
N SER A 381 24.65 11.00 11.28
CA SER A 381 24.96 10.78 12.69
C SER A 381 25.57 9.39 12.94
N LEU A 382 25.10 8.37 12.23
CA LEU A 382 25.59 6.99 12.35
C LEU A 382 26.86 6.75 11.51
N GLY A 383 27.08 7.51 10.44
CA GLY A 383 28.27 7.41 9.60
C GLY A 383 29.52 8.10 10.17
N THR A 384 29.38 9.00 11.14
CA THR A 384 30.49 9.76 11.74
C THR A 384 31.15 9.04 12.94
N GLY A 385 30.61 7.90 13.38
CA GLY A 385 31.11 7.13 14.52
C GLY A 385 32.12 6.01 14.19
N SER A 386 32.58 5.91 12.95
CA SER A 386 33.45 4.81 12.47
C SER A 386 34.75 5.29 11.81
N GLY A 387 35.26 6.46 12.23
CA GLY A 387 36.53 7.05 11.77
C GLY A 387 37.69 6.75 12.71
#